data_AF-A0A2G9TY86-F1
#
_entry.id   AF-A0A2G9TY86-F1
#
_cell.length_a   1.000
_cell.length_b   1.000
_cell.length_c   1.000
_cell.angle_alpha   90.00
_cell.angle_beta   90.00
_cell.angle_gamma   90.00
#
_symmetry.space_group_name_H-M   'P 1'
#
loop_
_entity.id
_entity.type
_entity.pdbx_description
1 polymer ?
#
loop_
_entity_poly.entity_id
_entity_poly.type
_entity_poly.pdbx_seq_one_letter_code
_entity_poly.pdbx_strand_id
1 'polypeptide(L)'
;MQNVPSNFDIDLFSPIMKHISMLSKSGAYSGRVGSADANERDASYRIVADHLRGTIVALADGVVPSAVDSGFIIRKMLRRLFWHAVNRLGIDRFACSDLVPVVIDTLEPVFEVTSVEKVKGVAVLNGNVIGQATISEGSVVKQKINVERRVALMRAHTATHLLNWALRRVGAGRGQRGFAIDEDFLRFDYATDDCAGEEDTVENVESLIKNVVSEARNVMVQQMPFGDAAKIRSLQSEFKEVSSN
;
A
#
# COMPACT_ATOMS: atom_id res chain seq x y z
N MET A 1 -25.52 9.89 -10.08
CA MET A 1 -25.08 10.71 -11.24
C MET A 1 -25.61 12.12 -11.04
N GLN A 2 -24.78 13.16 -11.19
CA GLN A 2 -25.12 14.56 -10.84
C GLN A 2 -25.96 15.31 -11.91
N ASN A 3 -26.58 14.62 -12.87
CA ASN A 3 -27.47 15.20 -13.90
C ASN A 3 -26.90 16.42 -14.66
N VAL A 4 -25.61 16.37 -14.98
CA VAL A 4 -24.89 17.42 -15.73
C VAL A 4 -24.59 16.98 -17.18
N PRO A 5 -24.38 17.93 -18.13
CA PRO A 5 -24.22 17.62 -19.55
C PRO A 5 -22.97 16.80 -19.90
N SER A 6 -21.93 16.86 -19.05
CA SER A 6 -20.65 16.19 -19.25
C SER A 6 -20.10 15.64 -17.94
N ASN A 7 -19.35 14.54 -18.01
CA ASN A 7 -18.59 14.00 -16.87
C ASN A 7 -17.55 14.98 -16.30
N PHE A 8 -17.23 16.05 -17.03
CA PHE A 8 -16.30 17.10 -16.62
C PHE A 8 -16.98 18.29 -15.95
N ASP A 9 -18.30 18.32 -15.93
CA ASP A 9 -19.10 19.37 -15.32
C ASP A 9 -19.57 18.99 -13.90
N ILE A 10 -19.12 17.84 -13.39
CA ILE A 10 -19.37 17.37 -12.02
C ILE A 10 -18.44 18.07 -11.01
N ASP A 11 -18.83 18.04 -9.74
CA ASP A 11 -18.11 18.68 -8.63
C ASP A 11 -16.62 18.28 -8.54
N LEU A 12 -16.29 17.07 -9.02
CA LEU A 12 -14.93 16.55 -9.05
C LEU A 12 -13.98 17.35 -9.95
N PHE A 13 -14.48 17.83 -11.09
CA PHE A 13 -13.68 18.53 -12.10
C PHE A 13 -13.83 20.04 -12.03
N SER A 14 -14.92 20.56 -11.44
CA SER A 14 -15.17 22.01 -11.38
C SER A 14 -14.01 22.82 -10.76
N PRO A 15 -13.36 22.38 -9.65
CA PRO A 15 -12.21 23.11 -9.09
C PRO A 15 -11.03 23.17 -10.06
N ILE A 16 -10.77 22.07 -10.76
CA ILE A 16 -9.69 21.97 -11.76
C ILE A 16 -10.00 22.89 -12.95
N MET A 17 -11.21 22.84 -13.49
CA MET A 17 -11.63 23.69 -14.62
C MET A 17 -11.54 25.18 -14.28
N LYS A 18 -11.97 25.56 -13.07
CA LYS A 18 -11.88 26.94 -12.58
C LYS A 18 -10.42 27.39 -12.51
N HIS A 19 -9.51 26.53 -12.03
CA HIS A 19 -8.09 26.89 -11.93
C HIS A 19 -7.41 26.96 -13.30
N ILE A 20 -7.70 26.04 -14.22
CA ILE A 20 -7.25 26.15 -15.62
C ILE A 20 -7.73 27.48 -16.22
N SER A 21 -8.96 27.91 -15.90
CA SER A 21 -9.51 29.17 -16.40
C SER A 21 -8.82 30.41 -15.85
N MET A 22 -8.27 30.36 -14.63
CA MET A 22 -7.49 31.46 -14.07
C MET A 22 -6.14 31.61 -14.76
N LEU A 23 -5.55 30.49 -15.23
CA LEU A 23 -4.26 30.46 -15.91
C LEU A 23 -4.37 30.66 -17.42
N SER A 24 -5.52 30.32 -18.02
CA SER A 24 -5.71 30.33 -19.47
C SER A 24 -5.84 31.76 -20.02
N LYS A 25 -5.14 32.00 -21.13
CA LYS A 25 -5.26 33.23 -21.94
C LYS A 25 -6.32 33.11 -23.05
N SER A 26 -7.00 31.97 -23.14
CA SER A 26 -7.93 31.64 -24.24
C SER A 26 -9.41 31.74 -23.81
N GLY A 27 -9.68 32.38 -22.67
CA GLY A 27 -11.02 32.55 -22.09
C GLY A 27 -11.48 31.36 -21.26
N ALA A 28 -12.59 31.55 -20.53
CA ALA A 28 -13.10 30.60 -19.55
C ALA A 28 -13.84 29.40 -20.15
N TYR A 29 -13.78 28.25 -19.47
CA TYR A 29 -14.51 27.05 -19.83
C TYR A 29 -16.03 27.30 -19.92
N SER A 30 -16.69 26.79 -20.96
CA SER A 30 -18.13 27.00 -21.20
C SER A 30 -18.97 25.72 -21.32
N GLY A 31 -18.38 24.54 -21.07
CA GLY A 31 -19.08 23.26 -21.16
C GLY A 31 -19.46 22.82 -22.58
N ARG A 32 -18.99 23.50 -23.64
CA ARG A 32 -19.37 23.18 -25.03
C ARG A 32 -18.65 21.92 -25.51
N VAL A 33 -19.34 21.15 -26.35
CA VAL A 33 -18.86 19.87 -26.90
C VAL A 33 -19.16 19.77 -28.40
N GLY A 34 -18.35 18.98 -29.13
CA GLY A 34 -18.54 18.74 -30.55
C GLY A 34 -18.51 20.03 -31.38
N SER A 35 -19.43 20.14 -32.33
CA SER A 35 -19.54 21.32 -33.21
C SER A 35 -19.86 22.63 -32.48
N ALA A 36 -20.38 22.57 -31.24
CA ALA A 36 -20.61 23.76 -30.42
C ALA A 36 -19.31 24.36 -29.86
N ASP A 37 -18.22 23.60 -29.78
CA ASP A 37 -16.88 24.06 -29.38
C ASP A 37 -15.98 24.22 -30.60
N ALA A 38 -16.33 25.17 -31.48
CA ALA A 38 -15.67 25.35 -32.79
C ALA A 38 -14.14 25.57 -32.71
N ASN A 39 -13.64 26.13 -31.59
CA ASN A 39 -12.21 26.37 -31.39
C ASN A 39 -11.53 25.25 -30.56
N GLU A 40 -12.29 24.21 -30.19
CA GLU A 40 -11.86 23.08 -29.35
C GLU A 40 -11.21 23.52 -28.02
N ARG A 41 -11.64 24.67 -27.51
CA ARG A 41 -11.09 25.24 -26.29
C ARG A 41 -11.55 24.39 -25.12
N ASP A 42 -12.85 24.14 -25.01
CA ASP A 42 -13.41 23.36 -23.91
C ASP A 42 -12.96 21.90 -23.99
N ALA A 43 -12.71 21.37 -25.20
CA ALA A 43 -12.02 20.10 -25.39
C ALA A 43 -10.59 20.11 -24.81
N SER A 44 -9.83 21.18 -25.01
CA SER A 44 -8.49 21.32 -24.43
C SER A 44 -8.52 21.41 -22.90
N TYR A 45 -9.51 22.08 -22.31
CA TYR A 45 -9.73 22.07 -20.85
C TYR A 45 -9.94 20.65 -20.32
N ARG A 46 -10.83 19.87 -20.96
CA ARG A 46 -11.09 18.48 -20.59
C ARG A 46 -9.85 17.59 -20.69
N ILE A 47 -9.08 17.73 -21.76
CA ILE A 47 -7.85 16.96 -21.97
C ILE A 47 -6.80 17.30 -20.91
N VAL A 48 -6.61 18.59 -20.59
CA VAL A 48 -5.67 19.01 -19.55
C VAL A 48 -6.10 18.47 -18.18
N ALA A 49 -7.37 18.64 -17.80
CA ALA A 49 -7.87 18.18 -16.51
C ALA A 49 -7.78 16.66 -16.35
N ASP A 50 -8.21 15.89 -17.35
CA ASP A 50 -8.17 14.42 -17.34
C ASP A 50 -6.74 13.89 -17.26
N HIS A 51 -5.87 14.36 -18.17
CA HIS A 51 -4.49 13.88 -18.21
C HIS A 51 -3.70 14.29 -16.98
N LEU A 52 -3.98 15.46 -16.39
CA LEU A 52 -3.32 15.89 -15.17
C LEU A 52 -3.69 14.97 -14.01
N ARG A 53 -4.99 14.71 -13.85
CA ARG A 53 -5.53 13.84 -12.81
C ARG A 53 -4.99 12.41 -12.93
N GLY A 54 -5.06 11.83 -14.14
CA GLY A 54 -4.53 10.49 -14.38
C GLY A 54 -3.02 10.39 -14.18
N THR A 55 -2.26 11.43 -14.57
CA THR A 55 -0.81 11.45 -14.37
C THR A 55 -0.43 11.54 -12.90
N ILE A 56 -1.08 12.42 -12.13
CA ILE A 56 -0.79 12.58 -10.70
C ILE A 56 -1.05 11.27 -9.94
N VAL A 57 -2.18 10.61 -10.20
CA VAL A 57 -2.51 9.33 -9.57
C VAL A 57 -1.48 8.26 -9.93
N ALA A 58 -1.12 8.13 -11.21
CA ALA A 58 -0.15 7.13 -11.64
C ALA A 58 1.26 7.37 -11.06
N LEU A 59 1.69 8.63 -10.99
CA LEU A 59 2.96 8.99 -10.34
C LEU A 59 2.92 8.63 -8.84
N ALA A 60 1.80 8.89 -8.15
CA ALA A 60 1.62 8.53 -6.75
C ALA A 60 1.61 7.02 -6.51
N ASP A 61 1.09 6.24 -7.46
CA ASP A 61 1.15 4.78 -7.48
C ASP A 61 2.55 4.22 -7.87
N GLY A 62 3.57 5.08 -7.99
CA GLY A 62 4.96 4.70 -8.25
C GLY A 62 5.34 4.53 -9.72
N VAL A 63 4.46 4.86 -10.66
CA VAL A 63 4.78 4.81 -12.09
C VAL A 63 5.72 5.97 -12.45
N VAL A 64 6.96 5.67 -12.84
CA VAL A 64 7.93 6.69 -13.26
C VAL A 64 7.89 6.85 -14.80
N PRO A 65 7.89 8.09 -15.34
CA PRO A 65 7.95 8.32 -16.78
C PRO A 65 9.17 7.66 -17.43
N SER A 66 8.94 6.70 -18.32
CA SER A 66 9.99 5.89 -18.96
C SER A 66 9.72 5.73 -20.46
N ALA A 67 10.61 5.04 -21.18
CA ALA A 67 10.44 4.77 -22.61
C ALA A 67 9.57 3.54 -22.90
N VAL A 68 9.18 2.77 -21.88
CA VAL A 68 8.50 1.47 -22.01
C VAL A 68 7.27 1.38 -21.11
N ASP A 69 6.36 0.46 -21.42
CA ASP A 69 5.21 0.07 -20.60
C ASP A 69 4.35 1.24 -20.07
N SER A 70 4.02 1.22 -18.78
CA SER A 70 3.24 2.25 -18.09
C SER A 70 3.95 3.61 -18.09
N GLY A 71 5.28 3.61 -17.98
CA GLY A 71 6.08 4.83 -18.03
C GLY A 71 5.99 5.55 -19.40
N PHE A 72 5.87 4.80 -20.50
CA PHE A 72 5.64 5.37 -21.83
C PHE A 72 4.26 6.04 -21.94
N ILE A 73 3.22 5.43 -21.36
CA ILE A 73 1.86 5.97 -21.34
C ILE A 73 1.83 7.30 -20.57
N ILE A 74 2.43 7.35 -19.38
CA ILE A 74 2.50 8.58 -18.57
C ILE A 74 3.27 9.68 -19.30
N ARG A 75 4.38 9.33 -19.96
CA ARG A 75 5.12 10.28 -20.81
C ARG A 75 4.25 10.85 -21.94
N LYS A 76 3.43 10.01 -22.58
CA LYS A 76 2.50 10.44 -23.65
C LYS A 76 1.40 11.36 -23.12
N MET A 77 0.83 11.04 -21.95
CA MET A 77 -0.18 11.87 -21.29
C MET A 77 0.39 13.25 -20.92
N LEU A 78 1.57 13.30 -20.28
CA LEU A 78 2.26 14.54 -19.94
C LEU A 78 2.50 15.43 -21.16
N ARG A 79 3.03 14.84 -22.25
CA ARG A 79 3.27 15.60 -23.49
C ARG A 79 1.98 16.19 -24.05
N ARG A 80 0.90 15.41 -24.08
CA ARG A 80 -0.40 15.86 -24.59
C ARG A 80 -0.98 16.96 -23.70
N LEU A 81 -0.90 16.80 -22.38
CA LEU A 81 -1.29 17.82 -21.41
C LEU A 81 -0.56 19.14 -21.66
N PHE A 82 0.77 19.13 -21.70
CA PHE A 82 1.56 20.35 -21.88
C PHE A 82 1.30 20.98 -23.24
N TRP A 83 1.13 20.16 -24.28
CA TRP A 83 0.80 20.67 -25.60
C TRP A 83 -0.53 21.43 -25.60
N HIS A 84 -1.60 20.88 -25.01
CA HIS A 84 -2.89 21.57 -24.92
C HIS A 84 -2.82 22.80 -23.99
N ALA A 85 -2.19 22.68 -22.82
CA ALA A 85 -2.07 23.78 -21.87
C ALA A 85 -1.36 25.00 -22.50
N VAL A 86 -0.21 24.77 -23.13
CA VAL A 86 0.61 25.86 -23.69
C VAL A 86 0.07 26.33 -25.04
N ASN A 87 -0.16 25.42 -25.99
CA ASN A 87 -0.44 25.80 -27.38
C ASN A 87 -1.92 26.10 -27.64
N ARG A 88 -2.84 25.51 -26.86
CA ARG A 88 -4.29 25.71 -27.07
C ARG A 88 -4.91 26.64 -26.04
N LEU A 89 -4.42 26.64 -24.81
CA LEU A 89 -4.96 27.46 -23.72
C LEU A 89 -4.09 28.66 -23.38
N GLY A 90 -2.86 28.75 -23.90
CA GLY A 90 -1.95 29.86 -23.65
C GLY A 90 -1.44 29.93 -22.20
N ILE A 91 -1.49 28.81 -21.47
CA ILE A 91 -1.00 28.71 -20.10
C ILE A 91 0.52 28.72 -20.12
N ASP A 92 1.13 29.47 -19.20
CA ASP A 92 2.59 29.45 -19.06
C ASP A 92 3.07 28.06 -18.63
N ARG A 93 4.19 27.60 -19.21
CA ARG A 93 4.72 26.26 -18.96
C ARG A 93 5.04 26.01 -17.48
N PHE A 94 5.43 27.05 -16.74
CA PHE A 94 5.75 26.95 -15.33
C PHE A 94 4.50 27.05 -14.45
N ALA A 95 3.48 27.81 -14.89
CA ALA A 95 2.19 27.88 -14.19
C ALA A 95 1.42 26.54 -14.18
N CYS A 96 1.78 25.57 -15.02
CA CYS A 96 1.13 24.25 -15.02
C CYS A 96 1.32 23.48 -13.71
N SER A 97 2.38 23.74 -12.94
CA SER A 97 2.56 23.10 -11.62
C SER A 97 1.53 23.55 -10.59
N ASP A 98 0.95 24.74 -10.76
CA ASP A 98 -0.03 25.31 -9.83
C ASP A 98 -1.36 24.55 -9.85
N LEU A 99 -1.58 23.74 -10.89
CA LEU A 99 -2.73 22.85 -10.99
C LEU A 99 -2.58 21.58 -10.12
N VAL A 100 -1.35 21.21 -9.74
CA VAL A 100 -1.08 19.96 -8.99
C VAL A 100 -1.77 19.96 -7.63
N PRO A 101 -1.62 21.00 -6.76
CA PRO A 101 -2.31 21.05 -5.48
C PRO A 101 -3.84 20.97 -5.64
N VAL A 102 -4.39 21.67 -6.64
CA VAL A 102 -5.84 21.66 -6.91
C VAL A 102 -6.35 20.25 -7.23
N VAL A 103 -5.58 19.48 -8.01
CA VAL A 103 -5.96 18.09 -8.29
C VAL A 103 -5.86 17.24 -7.03
N ILE A 104 -4.80 17.37 -6.24
CA ILE A 104 -4.63 16.64 -4.98
C ILE A 104 -5.82 16.89 -4.05
N ASP A 105 -6.29 18.13 -3.97
CA ASP A 105 -7.44 18.51 -3.13
C ASP A 105 -8.77 17.90 -3.61
N THR A 106 -8.85 17.48 -4.89
CA THR A 106 -10.01 16.76 -5.43
C THR A 106 -9.90 15.24 -5.31
N LEU A 107 -8.80 14.71 -4.76
CA LEU A 107 -8.66 13.29 -4.45
C LEU A 107 -9.24 13.01 -3.04
N GLU A 108 -9.81 11.82 -2.84
CA GLU A 108 -10.30 11.43 -1.53
C GLU A 108 -9.15 11.28 -0.52
N PRO A 109 -9.37 11.63 0.76
CA PRO A 109 -8.35 11.45 1.78
C PRO A 109 -8.01 9.98 1.96
N VAL A 110 -6.72 9.71 2.17
CA VAL A 110 -6.23 8.37 2.50
C VAL A 110 -5.64 8.40 3.89
N PHE A 111 -6.09 7.49 4.76
CA PHE A 111 -5.41 7.23 6.02
C PHE A 111 -4.33 6.17 5.80
N GLU A 112 -3.08 6.59 5.75
CA GLU A 112 -1.95 5.68 5.67
C GLU A 112 -1.63 5.13 7.06
N VAL A 113 -1.89 3.83 7.26
CA VAL A 113 -1.61 3.13 8.51
C VAL A 113 -0.13 2.75 8.56
N THR A 114 0.59 3.30 9.52
CA THR A 114 2.02 3.04 9.74
C THR A 114 2.25 1.94 10.77
N SER A 115 1.42 1.87 11.81
CA SER A 115 1.48 0.81 12.82
C SER A 115 0.09 0.42 13.34
N VAL A 116 0.00 -0.80 13.86
CA VAL A 116 -1.22 -1.33 14.46
C VAL A 116 -0.87 -1.94 15.81
N GLU A 117 -1.59 -1.52 16.84
CA GLU A 117 -1.41 -2.00 18.21
C GLU A 117 -2.73 -2.55 18.75
N LYS A 118 -2.68 -3.57 19.61
CA LYS A 118 -3.86 -4.08 20.29
C LYS A 118 -3.89 -3.55 21.72
N VAL A 119 -4.81 -2.64 22.01
CA VAL A 119 -4.98 -2.02 23.33
C VAL A 119 -6.31 -2.45 23.91
N LYS A 120 -6.30 -3.17 25.03
CA LYS A 120 -7.50 -3.65 25.74
C LYS A 120 -8.52 -4.37 24.83
N GLY A 121 -8.03 -5.17 23.88
CA GLY A 121 -8.87 -5.93 22.96
C GLY A 121 -9.27 -5.19 21.68
N VAL A 122 -8.98 -3.90 21.55
CA VAL A 122 -9.27 -3.08 20.37
C VAL A 122 -8.00 -2.89 19.54
N ALA A 123 -8.12 -2.94 18.20
CA ALA A 123 -7.04 -2.59 17.30
C ALA A 123 -6.99 -1.06 17.13
N VAL A 124 -5.86 -0.45 17.49
CA VAL A 124 -5.55 0.96 17.30
C VAL A 124 -4.66 1.06 16.07
N LEU A 125 -5.10 1.82 15.06
CA LEU A 125 -4.34 2.07 13.84
C LEU A 125 -3.70 3.46 13.95
N ASN A 126 -2.38 3.51 13.99
CA ASN A 126 -1.63 4.76 13.96
C ASN A 126 -1.22 5.06 12.52
N GLY A 127 -1.25 6.33 12.14
CA GLY A 127 -1.07 6.71 10.75
C GLY A 127 -1.21 8.20 10.50
N ASN A 128 -1.07 8.58 9.23
CA ASN A 128 -1.21 9.95 8.76
C ASN A 128 -2.37 10.04 7.76
N VAL A 129 -3.08 11.17 7.78
CA VAL A 129 -4.04 11.48 6.72
C VAL A 129 -3.29 12.17 5.59
N ILE A 130 -3.38 11.59 4.40
CA ILE A 130 -2.89 12.15 3.15
C ILE A 130 -4.06 12.87 2.48
N GLY A 131 -3.88 14.14 2.15
CA GLY A 131 -4.92 15.02 1.60
C GLY A 131 -5.39 16.07 2.60
N GLN A 132 -6.20 17.04 2.15
CA GLN A 132 -6.68 18.14 2.99
C GLN A 132 -7.90 17.80 3.88
N ALA A 133 -8.47 16.60 3.76
CA ALA A 133 -9.69 16.27 4.50
C ALA A 133 -9.37 15.66 5.88
N THR A 134 -10.25 15.94 6.85
CA THR A 134 -10.18 15.37 8.19
C THR A 134 -11.02 14.10 8.28
N ILE A 135 -10.47 13.04 8.86
CA ILE A 135 -11.24 11.85 9.23
C ILE A 135 -11.86 12.10 10.60
N SER A 136 -13.18 11.93 10.70
CA SER A 136 -13.96 12.19 11.91
C SER A 136 -14.78 10.97 12.31
N GLU A 137 -15.27 10.96 13.55
CA GLU A 137 -16.14 9.90 14.04
C GLU A 137 -17.39 9.74 13.14
N GLY A 138 -17.72 8.50 12.79
CA GLY A 138 -18.81 8.19 11.86
C GLY A 138 -18.44 8.21 10.37
N SER A 139 -17.18 8.55 10.03
CA SER A 139 -16.71 8.45 8.64
C SER A 139 -16.75 7.00 8.16
N VAL A 140 -17.35 6.77 6.99
CA VAL A 140 -17.32 5.47 6.32
C VAL A 140 -16.00 5.34 5.59
N VAL A 141 -15.19 4.34 5.97
CA VAL A 141 -13.87 4.11 5.38
C VAL A 141 -13.82 2.77 4.67
N LYS A 142 -13.04 2.69 3.59
CA LYS A 142 -12.70 1.43 2.92
C LYS A 142 -11.29 1.01 3.32
N GLN A 143 -11.18 -0.10 4.03
CA GLN A 143 -9.90 -0.65 4.43
C GLN A 143 -9.29 -1.50 3.31
N LYS A 144 -7.99 -1.33 3.06
CA LYS A 144 -7.19 -2.18 2.18
C LYS A 144 -5.91 -2.57 2.89
N ILE A 145 -5.55 -3.85 2.85
CA ILE A 145 -4.30 -4.37 3.42
C ILE A 145 -3.29 -4.53 2.28
N ASN A 146 -2.01 -4.25 2.53
CA ASN A 146 -0.93 -4.65 1.64
C ASN A 146 -0.79 -6.19 1.68
N VAL A 147 -1.29 -6.84 0.61
CA VAL A 147 -1.34 -8.31 0.50
C VAL A 147 0.06 -8.90 0.38
N GLU A 148 0.95 -8.26 -0.38
CA GLU A 148 2.32 -8.74 -0.58
C GLU A 148 3.09 -8.78 0.74
N ARG A 149 3.05 -7.66 1.48
CA ARG A 149 3.62 -7.57 2.83
C ARG A 149 2.98 -8.60 3.77
N ARG A 150 1.65 -8.77 3.73
CA ARG A 150 0.95 -9.77 4.56
C ARG A 150 1.45 -11.19 4.27
N VAL A 151 1.62 -11.55 3.01
CA VAL A 151 2.13 -12.87 2.60
C VAL A 151 3.59 -13.04 3.02
N ALA A 152 4.42 -12.02 2.89
CA ALA A 152 5.80 -12.04 3.37
C ALA A 152 5.89 -12.31 4.89
N LEU A 153 5.12 -11.56 5.69
CA LEU A 153 5.05 -11.76 7.14
C LEU A 153 4.53 -13.16 7.52
N MET A 154 3.55 -13.69 6.79
CA MET A 154 3.04 -15.06 7.02
C MET A 154 4.11 -16.12 6.74
N ARG A 155 4.90 -15.96 5.68
CA ARG A 155 6.04 -16.84 5.37
C ARG A 155 7.09 -16.79 6.48
N ALA A 156 7.50 -15.59 6.89
CA ALA A 156 8.49 -15.41 7.95
C ALA A 156 8.01 -15.94 9.31
N HIS A 157 6.73 -15.77 9.65
CA HIS A 157 6.15 -16.35 10.86
C HIS A 157 6.15 -17.89 10.83
N THR A 158 5.78 -18.49 9.70
CA THR A 158 5.84 -19.96 9.53
C THR A 158 7.28 -20.45 9.62
N ALA A 159 8.23 -19.74 9.00
CA ALA A 159 9.65 -20.05 9.06
C ALA A 159 10.21 -19.97 10.50
N THR A 160 9.70 -19.04 11.32
CA THR A 160 10.06 -18.95 12.76
C THR A 160 9.74 -20.25 13.50
N HIS A 161 8.55 -20.83 13.27
CA HIS A 161 8.17 -22.11 13.87
C HIS A 161 9.04 -23.27 13.39
N LEU A 162 9.33 -23.32 12.08
CA LEU A 162 10.21 -24.34 11.49
C LEU A 162 11.63 -24.25 12.06
N LEU A 163 12.16 -23.03 12.20
CA LEU A 163 13.50 -22.79 12.72
C LEU A 163 13.62 -23.18 14.19
N ASN A 164 12.63 -22.79 15.03
CA ASN A 164 12.59 -23.21 16.43
C ASN A 164 12.50 -24.74 16.56
N TRP A 165 11.69 -25.40 15.72
CA TRP A 165 11.60 -26.86 15.69
C TRP A 165 12.91 -27.53 15.28
N ALA A 166 13.55 -27.05 14.20
CA ALA A 166 14.78 -27.64 13.66
C ALA A 166 15.97 -27.47 14.63
N LEU A 167 16.15 -26.28 15.21
CA LEU A 167 17.22 -26.00 16.18
C LEU A 167 17.13 -26.92 17.40
N ARG A 168 15.92 -27.16 17.91
CA ARG A 168 15.69 -28.11 19.01
C ARG A 168 15.95 -29.56 18.59
N ARG A 169 15.60 -29.93 17.35
CA ARG A 169 15.80 -31.29 16.83
C ARG A 169 17.29 -31.65 16.71
N VAL A 170 18.11 -30.69 16.30
CA VAL A 170 19.58 -30.82 16.23
C VAL A 170 20.22 -30.75 17.61
N GLY A 171 19.51 -30.24 18.63
CA GLY A 171 20.00 -30.17 20.00
C GLY A 171 20.89 -28.97 20.29
N ALA A 172 20.79 -27.91 19.47
CA ALA A 172 21.74 -26.80 19.44
C ALA A 172 21.69 -25.86 20.67
N GLY A 173 20.91 -26.12 21.74
CA GLY A 173 20.95 -25.28 22.95
C GLY A 173 19.69 -25.24 23.83
N ARG A 174 19.56 -24.17 24.63
CA ARG A 174 18.67 -24.05 25.81
C ARG A 174 17.32 -23.35 25.54
N GLY A 175 16.99 -23.05 24.28
CA GLY A 175 15.67 -22.53 23.88
C GLY A 175 15.66 -21.12 23.29
N GLN A 176 14.49 -20.73 22.77
CA GLN A 176 14.23 -19.45 22.12
C GLN A 176 14.30 -18.28 23.11
N ARG A 177 14.92 -17.17 22.69
CA ARG A 177 15.01 -15.92 23.46
C ARG A 177 14.17 -14.79 22.86
N GLY A 178 14.00 -14.78 21.56
CA GLY A 178 13.21 -13.79 20.85
C GLY A 178 13.24 -14.02 19.35
N PHE A 179 12.42 -13.27 18.64
CA PHE A 179 12.45 -13.19 17.19
C PHE A 179 12.03 -11.80 16.75
N ALA A 180 12.47 -11.40 15.57
CA ALA A 180 11.98 -10.22 14.87
C ALA A 180 11.67 -10.61 13.42
N ILE A 181 10.51 -10.20 12.94
CA ILE A 181 10.03 -10.49 11.58
C ILE A 181 9.77 -9.16 10.90
N ASP A 182 10.28 -9.03 9.69
CA ASP A 182 9.90 -8.01 8.73
C ASP A 182 9.51 -8.66 7.39
N GLU A 183 9.13 -7.86 6.40
CA GLU A 183 8.82 -8.32 5.06
C GLU A 183 10.03 -8.89 4.32
N ASP A 184 11.22 -8.37 4.61
CA ASP A 184 12.47 -8.75 3.93
C ASP A 184 13.32 -9.74 4.73
N PHE A 185 13.15 -9.82 6.06
CA PHE A 185 14.01 -10.64 6.90
C PHE A 185 13.32 -11.29 8.10
N LEU A 186 13.90 -12.39 8.55
CA LEU A 186 13.62 -13.04 9.81
C LEU A 186 14.91 -13.07 10.64
N ARG A 187 14.85 -12.54 11.87
CA ARG A 187 15.87 -12.71 12.88
C ARG A 187 15.33 -13.61 13.99
N PHE A 188 16.11 -14.60 14.39
CA PHE A 188 15.76 -15.53 15.46
C PHE A 188 16.89 -15.62 16.48
N ASP A 189 16.59 -15.26 17.72
CA ASP A 189 17.56 -15.24 18.80
C ASP A 189 17.40 -16.53 19.64
N TYR A 190 18.47 -17.32 19.68
CA TYR A 190 18.48 -18.63 20.33
C TYR A 190 19.66 -18.75 21.30
N ALA A 191 19.40 -19.31 22.49
CA ALA A 191 20.45 -19.49 23.49
C ALA A 191 21.18 -20.82 23.28
N THR A 192 22.48 -20.73 23.08
CA THR A 192 23.38 -21.86 22.92
C THR A 192 24.61 -21.67 23.80
N ASP A 193 25.15 -22.76 24.33
CA ASP A 193 26.39 -22.74 25.12
C ASP A 193 27.63 -22.65 24.21
N ASP A 194 27.47 -23.04 22.95
CA ASP A 194 28.47 -22.95 21.89
C ASP A 194 28.00 -21.92 20.86
N CYS A 195 28.83 -20.92 20.54
CA CYS A 195 28.55 -19.93 19.50
C CYS A 195 28.46 -20.62 18.12
N ALA A 196 27.29 -21.19 17.77
CA ALA A 196 27.08 -21.97 16.54
C ALA A 196 28.21 -23.01 16.28
N GLY A 197 28.57 -23.77 17.33
CA GLY A 197 29.90 -24.34 17.56
C GLY A 197 30.48 -25.37 16.57
N GLU A 198 29.76 -25.87 15.57
CA GLU A 198 30.33 -26.73 14.51
C GLU A 198 29.61 -26.45 13.17
N GLU A 199 30.36 -26.39 12.07
CA GLU A 199 29.89 -26.09 10.70
C GLU A 199 28.65 -26.93 10.32
N ASP A 200 28.61 -28.18 10.79
CA ASP A 200 27.53 -29.14 10.60
C ASP A 200 26.17 -28.71 11.20
N THR A 201 26.13 -27.85 12.23
CA THR A 201 24.87 -27.51 12.92
C THR A 201 23.95 -26.68 12.02
N VAL A 202 24.49 -25.69 11.33
CA VAL A 202 23.72 -24.81 10.44
C VAL A 202 23.24 -25.59 9.22
N GLU A 203 24.11 -26.41 8.63
CA GLU A 203 23.78 -27.25 7.47
C GLU A 203 22.68 -28.28 7.81
N ASN A 204 22.75 -28.89 9.00
CA ASN A 204 21.73 -29.83 9.47
C ASN A 204 20.38 -29.15 9.67
N VAL A 205 20.35 -27.96 10.28
CA VAL A 205 19.13 -27.16 10.45
C VAL A 205 18.53 -26.79 9.10
N GLU A 206 19.34 -26.28 8.18
CA GLU A 206 18.88 -25.90 6.84
C GLU A 206 18.33 -27.10 6.07
N SER A 207 19.02 -28.24 6.13
CA SER A 207 18.59 -29.48 5.47
C SER A 207 17.25 -29.99 6.01
N LEU A 208 17.06 -29.96 7.33
CA LEU A 208 15.78 -30.32 7.95
C LEU A 208 14.64 -29.41 7.49
N ILE A 209 14.87 -28.10 7.47
CA ILE A 209 13.85 -27.13 7.04
C ILE A 209 13.51 -27.34 5.56
N LYS A 210 14.51 -27.48 4.69
CA LYS A 210 14.31 -27.74 3.25
C LYS A 210 13.47 -29.00 3.02
N ASN A 211 13.73 -30.07 3.77
CA ASN A 211 12.95 -31.31 3.68
C ASN A 211 11.50 -31.12 4.13
N VAL A 212 11.23 -30.40 5.22
CA VAL A 212 9.85 -30.15 5.66
C VAL A 212 9.10 -29.25 4.67
N VAL A 213 9.79 -28.25 4.12
CA VAL A 213 9.20 -27.35 3.11
C VAL A 213 8.87 -28.12 1.82
N SER A 214 9.72 -29.05 1.39
CA SER A 214 9.48 -29.84 0.17
C SER A 214 8.29 -30.80 0.29
N GLU A 215 7.98 -31.24 1.51
CA GLU A 215 6.80 -32.09 1.78
C GLU A 215 5.47 -31.35 1.70
N ALA A 216 5.48 -30.00 1.70
CA ALA A 216 4.29 -29.15 1.56
C ALA A 216 3.11 -29.57 2.47
N ARG A 217 3.40 -29.94 3.72
CA ARG A 217 2.38 -30.41 4.68
C ARG A 217 1.36 -29.31 4.98
N ASN A 218 0.12 -29.72 5.27
CA ASN A 218 -0.94 -28.79 5.67
C ASN A 218 -0.67 -28.19 7.06
N VAL A 219 -0.84 -26.87 7.17
CA VAL A 219 -0.84 -26.13 8.44
C VAL A 219 -2.29 -25.89 8.86
N MET A 220 -2.66 -26.32 10.07
CA MET A 220 -4.03 -26.20 10.60
C MET A 220 -4.05 -25.32 11.86
N VAL A 221 -5.12 -24.55 12.02
CA VAL A 221 -5.39 -23.76 13.22
C VAL A 221 -6.77 -24.15 13.74
N GLN A 222 -6.85 -24.48 15.02
CA GLN A 222 -8.10 -24.88 15.68
C GLN A 222 -8.23 -24.17 17.03
N GLN A 223 -9.40 -23.60 17.31
CA GLN A 223 -9.74 -23.14 18.64
C GLN A 223 -10.25 -24.31 19.49
N MET A 224 -9.75 -24.44 20.72
CA MET A 224 -10.14 -25.51 21.64
C MET A 224 -9.98 -25.05 23.10
N PRO A 225 -10.66 -25.68 24.07
CA PRO A 225 -10.46 -25.40 25.49
C PRO A 225 -9.01 -25.64 25.92
N PHE A 226 -8.51 -24.79 26.82
CA PHE A 226 -7.13 -24.86 27.31
C PHE A 226 -6.77 -26.25 27.88
N GLY A 227 -7.70 -26.87 28.63
CA GLY A 227 -7.48 -28.19 29.24
C GLY A 227 -7.27 -29.31 28.21
N ASP A 228 -7.81 -29.18 27.00
CA ASP A 228 -7.61 -30.14 25.92
C ASP A 228 -6.34 -29.83 25.12
N ALA A 229 -6.05 -28.54 24.87
CA ALA A 229 -4.80 -28.11 24.26
C ALA A 229 -3.57 -28.57 25.07
N ALA A 230 -3.63 -28.47 26.41
CA ALA A 230 -2.54 -28.84 27.31
C ALA A 230 -2.20 -30.35 27.28
N LYS A 231 -3.12 -31.21 26.80
CA LYS A 231 -2.88 -32.66 26.66
C LYS A 231 -2.05 -32.99 25.41
N ILE A 232 -1.94 -32.06 24.46
CA ILE A 232 -1.19 -32.28 23.22
C ILE A 232 0.30 -32.22 23.55
N ARG A 233 0.95 -33.39 23.61
CA ARG A 233 2.35 -33.55 24.03
C ARG A 233 3.36 -32.76 23.18
N SER A 234 3.01 -32.46 21.92
CA SER A 234 3.82 -31.70 20.98
C SER A 234 3.49 -30.20 20.94
N LEU A 235 2.45 -29.76 21.65
CA LEU A 235 2.05 -28.36 21.67
C LEU A 235 3.07 -27.56 22.48
N GLN A 236 3.75 -26.65 21.81
CA GLN A 236 4.70 -25.76 22.46
C GLN A 236 3.93 -24.58 23.05
N SER A 237 3.74 -24.57 24.37
CA SER A 237 3.20 -23.40 25.07
C SER A 237 4.34 -22.45 25.45
N GLU A 238 4.50 -21.33 24.74
CA GLU A 238 5.34 -20.23 25.22
C GLU A 238 4.58 -19.26 26.15
N PHE A 239 3.26 -19.40 26.29
CA PHE A 239 2.45 -18.46 27.06
C PHE A 239 2.24 -18.91 28.51
N LYS A 240 3.09 -18.38 29.40
CA LYS A 240 2.71 -18.02 30.78
C LYS A 240 1.93 -16.70 30.82
N GLU A 241 1.11 -16.39 29.81
CA GLU A 241 0.11 -15.34 29.98
C GLU A 241 -1.08 -15.95 30.69
N VAL A 242 -0.99 -15.87 32.02
CA VAL A 242 -2.11 -16.07 32.93
C VAL A 242 -3.24 -15.18 32.42
N SER A 243 -4.31 -15.78 31.93
CA SER A 243 -5.61 -15.12 31.87
C SER A 243 -6.02 -14.89 33.32
N SER A 244 -5.54 -13.78 33.89
CA SER A 244 -6.17 -13.20 35.06
C SER A 244 -7.54 -12.74 34.61
N ASN A 245 -8.55 -13.53 34.98
CA ASN A 245 -9.94 -13.11 35.06
C ASN A 245 -10.07 -11.78 35.80
#